data_AF-A0A4Q3TD39-F1
#
_entry.id   AF-A0A4Q3TD39-F1
#
_cell.length_a   1.000
_cell.length_b   1.000
_cell.length_c   1.000
_cell.angle_alpha   90.00
_cell.angle_beta   90.00
_cell.angle_gamma   90.00
#
_symmetry.space_group_name_H-M   'P 1'
#
loop_
_entity.id
_entity.type
_entity.pdbx_description
1 polymer ?
#
loop_
_entity_poly.entity_id
_entity_poly.type
_entity_poly.pdbx_seq_one_letter_code
_entity_poly.pdbx_strand_id
1 'polypeptide(L)' 'MTVLRSVITGVGGYLPPKIVSNDDLAKFVDTSDAWIRERTGIQQRHQAEDDVPTSDLAVEAAKKALAAAGRTADEVD' A
#
# COMPACT_ATOMS: atom_id res chain seq x y z
N MET A 1 -14.04 -25.97 27.01
CA MET A 1 -14.77 -25.09 26.07
C MET A 1 -13.74 -24.35 25.23
N THR A 2 -13.80 -24.44 23.91
CA THR A 2 -12.96 -23.64 23.01
C THR A 2 -13.65 -22.29 22.80
N VAL A 3 -12.92 -21.19 22.98
CA VAL A 3 -13.45 -19.83 22.78
C VAL A 3 -13.21 -19.41 21.34
N LEU A 4 -14.27 -19.04 20.62
CA LEU A 4 -14.16 -18.46 19.28
C LEU A 4 -13.56 -17.06 19.38
N ARG A 5 -12.55 -16.75 18.56
CA ARG A 5 -11.94 -15.42 18.48
C ARG A 5 -11.67 -15.06 17.02
N SER A 6 -11.86 -13.78 16.68
CA SER A 6 -11.40 -13.24 15.42
C SER A 6 -9.87 -13.17 15.42
N VAL A 7 -9.27 -13.52 14.29
CA VAL A 7 -7.83 -13.45 14.06
C VAL A 7 -7.57 -12.92 12.67
N ILE A 8 -6.43 -12.24 12.48
CA ILE A 8 -5.97 -11.84 11.15
C ILE A 8 -5.43 -13.11 10.48
N THR A 9 -6.14 -13.59 9.46
CA THR A 9 -5.77 -14.83 8.73
C THR A 9 -4.88 -14.56 7.52
N GLY A 10 -4.85 -13.33 7.01
CA GLY A 10 -4.00 -12.91 5.89
C GLY A 10 -3.91 -11.40 5.77
N VAL A 11 -2.81 -10.92 5.18
CA VAL A 11 -2.58 -9.51 4.86
C VAL A 11 -2.10 -9.38 3.43
N GLY A 12 -2.47 -8.28 2.77
CA GLY A 12 -2.11 -8.02 1.38
C GLY A 12 -1.89 -6.53 1.15
N GLY A 13 -0.90 -6.22 0.31
CA GLY A 13 -0.56 -4.85 -0.04
C GLY A 13 -0.36 -4.71 -1.55
N TYR A 14 -0.78 -3.57 -2.07
CA TYR A 14 -0.55 -3.16 -3.45
C TYR A 14 -0.14 -1.69 -3.47
N LEU A 15 0.88 -1.38 -4.27
CA LEU A 15 1.35 -0.03 -4.51
C LEU A 15 1.27 0.23 -6.02
N PRO A 16 0.80 1.42 -6.45
CA PRO A 16 0.80 1.77 -7.87
C PRO A 16 2.24 1.81 -8.41
N PRO A 17 2.45 1.60 -9.72
CA PRO A 17 3.78 1.37 -10.27
C PRO A 17 4.65 2.63 -10.31
N LYS A 18 4.06 3.83 -10.34
CA LYS A 18 4.80 5.10 -10.43
C LYS A 18 5.50 5.40 -9.12
N ILE A 19 6.83 5.39 -9.18
CA ILE A 19 7.72 5.75 -8.08
C ILE A 19 8.08 7.23 -8.19
N VAL A 20 7.98 7.94 -7.07
CA VAL A 20 8.43 9.33 -6.91
C VAL A 20 9.55 9.32 -5.88
N SER A 21 10.78 9.58 -6.34
CA SER A 21 11.93 9.72 -5.45
C SER A 21 11.89 11.05 -4.69
N ASN A 22 12.74 11.21 -3.67
CA ASN A 22 12.90 12.51 -3.03
C ASN A 22 13.47 13.57 -3.97
N ASP A 23 14.36 13.18 -4.90
CA ASP A 23 14.91 14.09 -5.91
C ASP A 23 13.84 14.53 -6.92
N ASP A 24 12.89 13.65 -7.25
CA ASP A 24 11.72 14.05 -8.02
C ASP A 24 10.89 15.07 -7.25
N LEU A 25 10.61 14.82 -5.97
CA LEU A 25 9.84 15.73 -5.13
C LEU A 25 10.49 17.13 -5.02
N ALA A 26 11.81 17.19 -4.94
CA ALA A 26 12.59 18.42 -4.90
C ALA A 26 12.48 19.28 -6.16
N LYS A 27 11.98 18.74 -7.29
CA LYS A 27 11.76 19.52 -8.53
C LYS A 27 10.55 20.45 -8.43
N PHE A 28 9.63 20.19 -7.49
CA PHE A 28 8.36 20.92 -7.36
C PHE A 28 8.07 21.41 -5.94
N VAL A 29 8.91 21.06 -4.97
CA VAL A 29 8.82 21.48 -3.56
C VAL A 29 10.21 21.93 -3.11
N ASP A 30 10.31 23.00 -2.31
CA ASP A 30 11.57 23.44 -1.71
C ASP A 30 12.01 22.47 -0.60
N THR A 31 12.73 21.42 -1.01
CA THR A 31 13.17 20.32 -0.14
C THR A 31 14.38 19.61 -0.75
N SER A 32 14.94 18.64 -0.04
CA SER A 32 16.05 17.80 -0.52
C SER A 32 15.94 16.38 0.02
N ASP A 33 16.59 15.43 -0.65
CA ASP A 33 16.66 14.04 -0.17
C ASP A 33 17.23 13.94 1.24
N ALA A 34 18.32 14.66 1.53
CA ALA A 34 18.93 14.70 2.87
C ALA A 34 17.93 15.19 3.94
N TRP A 35 17.24 16.30 3.66
CA TRP A 35 16.26 16.87 4.59
C TRP A 35 15.08 15.92 4.83
N ILE A 36 14.54 15.29 3.79
CA ILE A 36 13.41 14.35 3.90
C ILE A 36 13.82 13.11 4.69
N ARG A 37 14.98 12.52 4.38
CA ARG A 37 15.47 11.31 5.05
C ARG A 37 15.76 11.56 6.52
N GLU A 38 16.42 12.66 6.85
CA GLU A 38 16.78 13.00 8.24
C GLU A 38 15.52 13.12 9.12
N ARG A 39 14.45 13.70 8.60
CA ARG A 39 13.24 13.97 9.39
C ARG A 39 12.21 12.84 9.37
N THR A 40 12.13 12.07 8.28
CA THR A 40 11.04 11.11 8.07
C THR A 40 11.50 9.69 7.76
N GLY A 41 12.77 9.51 7.39
CA GLY A 41 13.30 8.24 6.89
C GLY A 41 12.80 7.84 5.48
N ILE A 42 11.92 8.62 4.85
CA ILE A 42 11.33 8.26 3.56
C ILE A 42 12.35 8.50 2.44
N GLN A 43 12.52 7.51 1.57
CA GLN A 43 13.43 7.57 0.41
C GLN A 43 12.68 7.72 -0.92
N GLN A 44 11.52 7.08 -1.01
CA GLN A 44 10.65 7.08 -2.18
C GLN A 44 9.20 6.85 -1.75
N ARG A 45 8.27 7.15 -2.65
CA ARG A 45 6.84 6.94 -2.47
C ARG A 45 6.22 6.52 -3.80
N HIS A 46 5.04 5.92 -3.71
CA HIS A 46 4.26 5.53 -4.87
C HIS A 46 3.10 6.50 -5.05
N GLN A 47 2.82 6.90 -6.28
CA GLN A 47 1.72 7.78 -6.62
C GLN A 47 0.81 7.08 -7.64
N ALA A 48 -0.51 7.12 -7.41
CA ALA A 48 -1.46 6.63 -8.40
C ALA A 48 -1.52 7.61 -9.59
N GLU A 49 -1.74 7.08 -10.80
CA GLU A 49 -2.09 7.93 -11.94
C GLU A 49 -3.54 8.43 -11.79
N ASP A 50 -3.88 9.52 -12.48
CA ASP A 50 -5.17 10.20 -12.33
C ASP A 50 -6.39 9.32 -12.68
N ASP A 51 -6.19 8.29 -13.50
CA ASP A 51 -7.20 7.33 -13.92
C ASP A 51 -7.27 6.08 -13.04
N VAL A 52 -6.46 5.98 -11.98
CA VAL A 52 -6.44 4.83 -11.07
C VAL A 52 -7.23 5.14 -9.79
N PRO A 53 -8.48 4.65 -9.67
CA PRO A 53 -9.27 4.88 -8.47
C PRO A 53 -8.74 4.05 -7.29
N THR A 54 -9.05 4.52 -6.07
CA THR A 54 -8.67 3.80 -4.83
C THR A 54 -9.23 2.38 -4.77
N SER A 55 -10.38 2.13 -5.39
CA SER A 55 -10.99 0.79 -5.48
C SER A 55 -10.06 -0.22 -6.16
N ASP A 56 -9.35 0.18 -7.21
CA ASP A 56 -8.51 -0.73 -7.98
C ASP A 56 -7.30 -1.16 -7.15
N LEU A 57 -6.69 -0.20 -6.44
CA LEU A 57 -5.60 -0.47 -5.50
C LEU A 57 -6.06 -1.41 -4.37
N ALA A 58 -7.26 -1.17 -3.83
CA ALA A 58 -7.85 -1.97 -2.77
C ALA A 58 -8.19 -3.40 -3.23
N VAL A 59 -8.72 -3.56 -4.45
CA VAL A 59 -9.02 -4.87 -5.05
C VAL A 59 -7.75 -5.70 -5.19
N GLU A 60 -6.65 -5.12 -5.67
CA GLU A 60 -5.38 -5.85 -5.78
C GLU A 60 -4.79 -6.21 -4.42
N ALA A 61 -4.89 -5.33 -3.43
CA ALA A 61 -4.50 -5.66 -2.05
C ALA A 61 -5.38 -6.77 -1.45
N ALA A 62 -6.69 -6.73 -1.67
CA ALA A 62 -7.66 -7.71 -1.18
C ALA A 62 -7.44 -9.09 -1.79
N LYS A 63 -7.20 -9.18 -3.11
CA LYS A 63 -6.83 -10.44 -3.78
C LYS A 63 -5.61 -11.09 -3.14
N LYS A 64 -4.57 -10.30 -2.84
CA LYS A 64 -3.36 -10.80 -2.16
C LYS A 64 -3.64 -11.21 -0.71
N ALA A 65 -4.48 -10.49 0.01
CA ALA A 65 -4.87 -10.83 1.38
C ALA A 65 -5.66 -12.16 1.43
N LEU A 66 -6.62 -12.35 0.52
CA LEU A 66 -7.38 -13.59 0.37
C LEU A 66 -6.48 -14.76 0.00
N ALA A 67 -5.56 -14.58 -0.95
CA ALA A 67 -4.56 -15.58 -1.29
C ALA A 67 -3.66 -15.94 -0.09
N ALA A 68 -3.20 -14.96 0.68
CA ALA A 68 -2.42 -15.18 1.90
C ALA A 68 -3.21 -15.92 3.00
N ALA A 69 -4.52 -15.69 3.07
CA ALA A 69 -5.43 -16.38 3.99
C ALA A 69 -5.87 -17.77 3.50
N GLY A 70 -5.55 -18.15 2.25
CA GLY A 70 -6.06 -19.36 1.62
C GLY A 70 -7.58 -19.36 1.45
N ARG A 71 -8.17 -18.18 1.19
CA ARG A 71 -9.62 -17.96 1.08
C ARG A 71 -10.01 -17.45 -0.30
N THR A 72 -11.29 -17.56 -0.61
CA THR A 72 -11.90 -17.07 -1.84
C THR A 72 -12.80 -15.86 -1.58
N ALA A 73 -13.14 -15.12 -2.64
CA ALA A 73 -14.00 -13.94 -2.51
C ALA A 73 -15.42 -14.29 -2.04
N ASP A 74 -15.91 -15.50 -2.37
CA ASP A 74 -17.25 -15.97 -1.99
C ASP A 74 -17.40 -16.21 -0.46
N GLU A 75 -16.30 -16.20 0.28
CA GLU A 75 -16.28 -16.38 1.74
C GLU A 75 -16.31 -15.05 2.52
N VAL A 76 -16.39 -13.91 1.84
CA VAL A 76 -16.40 -12.55 2.43
C VAL A 76 -17.83 -12.00 2.47
N ASP A 77 -18.27 -11.47 3.62
CA ASP A 77 -19.60 -10.89 3.87
C ASP A 77 -19.66 -9.34 3.83
#